data_AF-A0A960IRA3-F1
#
_entry.id   AF-A0A960IRA3-F1
#
_cell.length_a   1.000
_cell.length_b   1.000
_cell.length_c   1.000
_cell.angle_alpha   90.00
_cell.angle_beta   90.00
_cell.angle_gamma   90.00
#
_symmetry.space_group_name_H-M   'P 1'
#
loop_
_entity.id
_entity.type
_entity.pdbx_description
1 polymer ?
#
loop_
_entity_poly.entity_id
_entity_poly.type
_entity_poly.pdbx_seq_one_letter_code
_entity_poly.pdbx_strand_id
1 'polypeptide(L)'
;MTAQSSPRPAPPRPDSALPPLWARIVAFTSVLVGGVAGGFIGAAFGRLANFGSIATGALLLLCGLGFAGGVAVVAVLTLRALGEWNTIRDRA
;
A
#
# COMPACT_ATOMS: atom_id res chain seq x y z
N MET A 1 8.72 4.68 -61.10
CA MET A 1 8.65 5.52 -59.89
C MET A 1 7.73 4.81 -58.90
N THR A 2 8.27 3.89 -58.09
CA THR A 2 7.50 3.07 -57.14
C THR A 2 7.48 3.76 -55.78
N ALA A 3 6.30 4.16 -55.33
CA ALA A 3 6.10 4.77 -54.02
C ALA A 3 6.42 3.75 -52.92
N GLN A 4 7.42 4.03 -52.09
CA GLN A 4 7.70 3.27 -50.87
C GLN A 4 6.64 3.64 -49.82
N SER A 5 5.76 2.72 -49.47
CA SER A 5 4.89 2.81 -48.30
C SER A 5 5.68 2.41 -47.05
N SER A 6 6.18 3.39 -46.31
CA SER A 6 6.84 3.18 -45.02
C SER A 6 5.86 2.55 -44.01
N PRO A 7 6.25 1.46 -43.29
CA PRO A 7 5.44 0.92 -42.21
C PRO A 7 5.28 1.97 -41.10
N ARG A 8 4.04 2.38 -40.81
CA ARG A 8 3.76 3.25 -39.65
C ARG A 8 4.11 2.48 -38.37
N PRO A 9 4.86 3.06 -37.43
CA PRO A 9 5.11 2.45 -36.13
C PRO A 9 3.78 2.09 -35.45
N ALA A 10 3.65 0.85 -35.00
CA ALA A 10 2.47 0.43 -34.25
C ALA A 10 2.35 1.27 -32.97
N PRO A 11 1.14 1.71 -32.58
CA PRO A 11 0.95 2.49 -31.37
C PRO A 11 1.47 1.72 -30.14
N PRO A 12 2.10 2.42 -29.17
CA PRO A 12 2.56 1.80 -27.93
C PRO A 12 1.42 1.03 -27.25
N ARG A 13 1.67 -0.23 -26.88
CA ARG A 13 0.69 -1.01 -26.11
C ARG A 13 0.40 -0.26 -24.79
N PRO A 14 -0.88 -0.10 -24.39
CA PRO A 14 -1.18 0.47 -23.08
C PRO A 14 -0.57 -0.44 -22.00
N ASP A 15 0.40 0.08 -21.26
CA ASP A 15 0.95 -0.61 -20.10
C ASP A 15 -0.20 -0.86 -19.11
N SER A 16 -0.37 -2.12 -18.71
CA SER A 16 -1.45 -2.54 -17.82
C SER A 16 -1.34 -1.77 -16.50
N ALA A 17 -2.25 -0.81 -16.30
CA ALA A 17 -2.25 0.12 -15.17
C ALA A 17 -2.65 -0.52 -13.83
N LEU A 18 -2.82 -1.85 -13.78
CA LEU A 18 -3.02 -2.56 -12.52
C LEU A 18 -1.66 -2.75 -11.84
N PRO A 19 -1.46 -2.20 -10.62
CA PRO A 19 -0.24 -2.42 -9.86
C PRO A 19 0.07 -3.92 -9.77
N PRO A 20 1.36 -4.32 -9.89
CA PRO A 20 1.76 -5.71 -9.86
C PRO A 20 1.25 -6.39 -8.59
N LEU A 21 0.71 -7.60 -8.75
CA LEU A 21 0.05 -8.37 -7.67
C LEU A 21 0.93 -8.47 -6.41
N TRP A 22 2.25 -8.65 -6.61
CA TRP A 22 3.22 -8.71 -5.53
C TRP A 22 3.29 -7.43 -4.68
N ALA A 23 3.19 -6.25 -5.29
CA ALA A 23 3.20 -4.99 -4.55
C ALA A 23 1.95 -4.86 -3.66
N ARG A 24 0.80 -5.34 -4.15
CA ARG A 24 -0.46 -5.37 -3.37
C ARG A 24 -0.36 -6.33 -2.18
N ILE A 25 0.22 -7.51 -2.39
CA ILE A 25 0.41 -8.50 -1.32
C ILE A 25 1.36 -7.96 -0.25
N VAL A 26 2.50 -7.38 -0.64
CA VAL A 26 3.47 -6.83 0.32
C VAL A 26 2.87 -5.69 1.13
N ALA A 27 2.15 -4.76 0.48
CA ALA A 27 1.45 -3.67 1.16
C ALA A 27 0.41 -4.19 2.17
N PHE A 28 -0.36 -5.21 1.79
CA PHE A 28 -1.34 -5.82 2.69
C PHE A 28 -0.68 -6.51 3.89
N THR A 29 0.42 -7.24 3.65
CA THR A 29 1.15 -7.94 4.71
C THR A 29 1.86 -6.99 5.69
N SER A 30 2.41 -5.86 5.23
CA SER A 30 3.06 -4.89 6.12
C SER A 30 2.06 -4.20 7.05
N VAL A 31 0.86 -3.91 6.55
CA VAL A 31 -0.25 -3.37 7.35
C VAL A 31 -0.72 -4.38 8.40
N LEU A 32 -0.84 -5.65 8.03
CA LEU A 32 -1.17 -6.74 8.97
C LEU A 32 -0.14 -6.85 10.09
N VAL A 33 1.15 -6.91 9.75
CA VAL A 33 2.23 -7.04 10.74
C VAL A 33 2.29 -5.82 11.66
N GLY A 34 2.19 -4.60 11.09
CA GLY A 34 2.14 -3.36 11.87
C GLY A 34 0.92 -3.29 12.79
N GLY A 35 -0.25 -3.73 12.31
CA GLY A 35 -1.48 -3.80 13.10
C GLY A 35 -1.38 -4.79 14.27
N VAL A 36 -0.80 -5.96 14.04
CA VAL A 36 -0.56 -6.96 15.10
C VAL A 36 0.37 -6.38 16.17
N ALA A 37 1.49 -5.79 15.78
CA ALA A 37 2.43 -5.18 16.72
C ALA A 37 1.80 -4.02 17.52
N GLY A 38 1.07 -3.12 16.85
CA GLY A 38 0.36 -2.01 17.49
C GLY A 38 -0.75 -2.49 18.45
N GLY A 39 -1.47 -3.56 18.11
CA GLY A 39 -2.46 -4.17 18.97
C GLY A 39 -1.86 -4.77 20.25
N PHE A 40 -0.71 -5.44 20.14
CA PHE A 40 0.03 -5.94 21.31
C PHE A 40 0.47 -4.80 22.24
N ILE A 41 0.99 -3.71 21.68
CA ILE A 41 1.40 -2.52 22.45
C ILE A 41 0.17 -1.90 23.15
N GLY A 42 -0.93 -1.71 22.43
CA GLY A 42 -2.17 -1.17 22.99
C GLY A 42 -2.77 -2.04 24.10
N ALA A 43 -2.73 -3.37 23.96
CA ALA A 43 -3.18 -4.30 24.98
C ALA A 43 -2.30 -4.25 26.25
N ALA A 44 -0.98 -4.11 26.09
CA ALA A 44 -0.06 -3.94 27.21
C ALA A 44 -0.34 -2.62 27.96
N PHE A 45 -0.53 -1.51 27.25
CA PHE A 45 -0.91 -0.23 27.84
C PHE A 45 -2.29 -0.26 28.52
N GLY A 46 -3.28 -0.92 27.92
CA GLY A 46 -4.61 -1.09 28.52
C GLY A 46 -4.57 -1.82 29.86
N ARG A 47 -3.74 -2.87 29.95
CA ARG A 47 -3.47 -3.58 31.22
C ARG A 47 -2.74 -2.71 32.24
N LEU A 48 -1.79 -1.88 31.79
CA LEU A 48 -1.02 -1.01 32.67
C LEU A 48 -1.83 0.16 33.24
N ALA A 49 -2.73 0.72 32.44
CA ALA A 49 -3.49 1.92 32.77
C ALA A 49 -4.82 1.63 33.49
N ASN A 50 -5.08 0.37 33.87
CA ASN A 50 -6.32 -0.09 34.51
C ASN A 50 -7.59 0.37 33.76
N PHE A 51 -7.51 0.44 32.41
CA PHE A 51 -8.64 0.78 31.55
C PHE A 51 -9.58 -0.44 31.45
N GLY A 52 -10.35 -0.70 32.52
CA GLY A 52 -11.22 -1.87 32.64
C GLY A 52 -12.60 -1.74 31.98
N SER A 53 -12.88 -0.62 31.31
CA SER A 53 -14.19 -0.40 30.66
C SER A 53 -14.21 -0.89 29.22
N ILE A 54 -15.30 -1.60 28.86
CA ILE A 54 -15.61 -2.01 27.47
C ILE A 54 -15.59 -0.82 26.52
N ALA A 55 -16.02 0.36 26.97
CA ALA A 55 -16.02 1.59 26.16
C ALA A 55 -14.60 2.03 25.79
N THR A 56 -13.65 1.93 26.73
CA THR A 56 -12.24 2.28 26.48
C THR A 56 -11.59 1.28 25.53
N GLY A 57 -11.90 -0.01 25.68
CA GLY A 57 -11.45 -1.05 24.76
C GLY A 57 -11.96 -0.83 23.33
N ALA A 58 -13.25 -0.50 23.17
CA ALA A 58 -13.85 -0.24 21.87
C ALA A 58 -13.26 1.01 21.18
N LEU A 59 -13.00 2.08 21.95
CA LEU A 59 -12.38 3.30 21.42
C LEU A 59 -10.94 3.05 20.94
N LEU A 60 -10.14 2.33 21.73
CA LEU A 60 -8.77 1.96 21.35
C LEU A 60 -8.76 1.08 20.09
N LEU A 61 -9.71 0.16 19.98
CA LEU A 61 -9.86 -0.69 18.79
C LEU A 61 -10.20 0.15 17.55
N LEU A 62 -11.16 1.08 17.65
CA LEU A 62 -11.57 1.96 16.56
C LEU A 62 -10.44 2.88 16.11
N CYS A 63 -9.74 3.52 17.06
CA CYS A 63 -8.59 4.35 16.76
C CYS A 63 -7.46 3.54 16.12
N GLY A 64 -7.21 2.31 16.60
CA GLY A 64 -6.23 1.40 16.01
C GLY A 64 -6.56 1.03 14.57
N LEU A 65 -7.82 0.74 14.28
CA LEU A 65 -8.28 0.44 12.92
C LEU A 65 -8.12 1.66 11.98
N GLY A 66 -8.45 2.85 12.47
CA GLY A 66 -8.27 4.11 11.73
C GLY A 66 -6.80 4.38 11.41
N PHE A 67 -5.91 4.22 12.39
CA PHE A 67 -4.46 4.39 12.20
C PHE A 67 -3.89 3.35 11.21
N ALA A 68 -4.27 2.07 11.35
CA ALA A 68 -3.85 1.01 10.44
C ALA A 68 -4.30 1.30 9.00
N GLY A 69 -5.52 1.80 8.82
CA GLY A 69 -6.03 2.26 7.53
C GLY A 69 -5.18 3.41 6.94
N GLY A 70 -4.82 4.40 7.75
CA GLY A 70 -3.96 5.51 7.32
C GLY A 70 -2.57 5.04 6.87
N VAL A 71 -1.94 4.15 7.63
CA VAL A 71 -0.61 3.59 7.29
C VAL A 71 -0.67 2.75 6.01
N ALA A 72 -1.77 2.02 5.79
CA ALA A 72 -1.98 1.25 4.56
C ALA A 72 -1.97 2.13 3.31
N VAL A 73 -2.64 3.29 3.35
CA VAL A 73 -2.67 4.23 2.23
C VAL A 73 -1.26 4.76 1.93
N VAL A 74 -0.52 5.17 2.96
CA VAL A 74 0.85 5.68 2.79
C VAL A 74 1.75 4.60 2.19
N ALA A 75 1.72 3.37 2.70
CA ALA A 75 2.53 2.27 2.20
C ALA A 75 2.26 1.98 0.71
N VAL A 76 0.98 1.96 0.29
CA VAL A 76 0.61 1.77 -1.12
C VAL A 76 1.11 2.91 -1.99
N LEU A 77 0.99 4.17 -1.55
CA LEU A 77 1.47 5.33 -2.30
C LEU A 77 2.99 5.32 -2.45
N THR A 78 3.74 4.97 -1.40
CA THR A 78 5.20 4.86 -1.46
C THR A 78 5.65 3.76 -2.43
N LEU A 79 5.01 2.59 -2.39
CA LEU A 79 5.31 1.50 -3.33
C LEU A 79 4.95 1.89 -4.77
N ARG A 80 3.87 2.65 -4.97
CA ARG A 80 3.51 3.20 -6.28
C ARG A 80 4.59 4.15 -6.80
N ALA A 81 5.01 5.11 -5.98
CA ALA A 81 6.05 6.07 -6.35
C ALA A 81 7.36 5.36 -6.71
N LEU A 82 7.71 4.30 -5.98
CA LEU A 82 8.90 3.49 -6.27
C LEU A 82 8.77 2.71 -7.60
N GLY A 83 7.59 2.22 -7.93
CA GLY A 83 7.31 1.57 -9.22
C GLY A 83 7.37 2.54 -10.41
N GLU A 84 6.85 3.75 -10.23
CA GLU A 84 6.95 4.82 -11.23
C GLU A 84 8.41 5.22 -11.47
N TRP A 85 9.20 5.35 -10.40
CA TRP A 85 10.63 5.63 -10.48
C TRP A 85 11.41 4.55 -11.25
N ASN A 86 11.16 3.27 -10.93
CA ASN A 86 11.88 2.18 -11.60
C ASN A 86 11.51 2.08 -13.10
N THR A 87 10.26 2.39 -13.45
CA THR A 87 9.81 2.46 -14.85
C THR A 87 10.52 3.59 -15.63
N ILE A 88 10.75 4.74 -15.00
CA ILE A 88 11.52 5.84 -15.61
C ILE A 88 12.98 5.41 -15.80
N ARG A 89 13.57 4.75 -14.81
CA ARG A 89 14.95 4.27 -14.87
C ARG A 89 15.19 3.22 -15.95
N ASP A 90 14.26 2.29 -16.14
CA ASP A 90 14.38 1.24 -17.17
C ASP A 90 14.22 1.78 -18.61
N ARG A 91 13.67 2.99 -18.78
CA ARG A 91 13.48 3.66 -20.08
C ARG A 91 14.55 4.71 -20.40
N ALA A 92 15.41 5.04 -19.45
CA ALA A 92 16.50 6.00 -19.58
C ALA A 92 17.82 5.29 -19.92
#